data_AF-A0A388NTK4-F1
#
_entry.id   AF-A0A388NTK4-F1
#
_cell.length_a   1.000
_cell.length_b   1.000
_cell.length_c   1.000
_cell.angle_alpha   90.00
_cell.angle_beta   90.00
_cell.angle_gamma   90.00
#
_symmetry.space_group_name_H-M   'P 1'
#
loop_
_entity.id
_entity.type
_entity.pdbx_description
1 polymer ?
#
loop_
_entity_poly.entity_id
_entity_poly.type
_entity_poly.pdbx_seq_one_letter_code
_entity_poly.pdbx_strand_id
1 'polypeptide(L)'
;MGHQRLGKSSSSDIESRKKTLPLVYGCSVSPALAAAYRPLSQGGAGTAEIIALLEQAGARAYTEAREQAAARAAEAQLALARPRGVAGSALRALTAQLLGRAV
;
A
#
# COMPACT_ATOMS: atom_id res chain seq x y z
N MET A 1 -11.22 -7.92 18.13
CA MET A 1 -11.44 -7.78 16.67
C MET A 1 -11.34 -6.29 16.33
N GLY A 2 -10.19 -5.86 15.81
CA GLY A 2 -9.99 -4.46 15.40
C GLY A 2 -10.30 -4.29 13.92
N HIS A 3 -11.45 -3.69 13.58
CA HIS A 3 -11.72 -3.23 12.22
C HIS A 3 -10.95 -1.92 11.98
N GLN A 4 -9.65 -2.04 11.70
CA GLN A 4 -8.88 -0.88 11.26
C GLN A 4 -9.16 -0.66 9.77
N ARG A 5 -10.20 0.14 9.48
CA ARG A 5 -10.64 0.50 8.13
C ARG A 5 -9.44 0.93 7.28
N LEU A 6 -9.34 0.41 6.06
CA LEU A 6 -8.56 1.02 4.98
C LEU A 6 -8.73 2.54 5.06
N GLY A 7 -7.62 3.27 5.25
CA GLY A 7 -7.65 4.69 5.58
C GLY A 7 -8.32 5.55 4.51
N LYS A 8 -8.59 6.82 4.84
CA LYS A 8 -9.23 7.80 3.92
C LYS A 8 -8.58 7.84 2.53
N SER A 9 -7.26 7.66 2.45
CA SER A 9 -6.51 7.63 1.19
C SER A 9 -6.89 6.46 0.29
N SER A 10 -7.11 5.27 0.86
CA SER A 10 -7.54 4.09 0.12
C SER A 10 -8.95 4.25 -0.47
N SER A 11 -9.86 4.96 0.22
CA SER A 11 -11.20 5.25 -0.31
C SER A 11 -11.15 6.13 -1.55
N SER A 12 -10.38 7.23 -1.50
CA SER A 12 -10.22 8.14 -2.63
C SER A 12 -9.53 7.48 -3.84
N ASP A 13 -8.54 6.62 -3.59
CA ASP A 13 -7.87 5.85 -4.65
C ASP A 13 -8.82 4.83 -5.31
N ILE A 14 -9.72 4.21 -4.55
CA ILE A 14 -10.75 3.31 -5.07
C ILE A 14 -11.80 4.09 -5.90
N GLU A 15 -12.28 5.22 -5.37
CA GLU A 15 -13.25 6.09 -6.06
C GLU A 15 -12.72 6.55 -7.42
N SER A 16 -11.44 6.93 -7.47
CA SER A 16 -10.74 7.36 -8.70
C SER A 16 -10.19 6.21 -9.56
N ARG A 17 -10.48 4.96 -9.20
CA ARG A 17 -10.05 3.76 -9.93
C ARG A 17 -8.53 3.63 -10.14
N LYS A 18 -7.72 4.11 -9.19
CA LYS A 18 -6.25 4.03 -9.28
C LYS A 18 -5.76 2.60 -9.09
N LYS A 19 -4.79 2.20 -9.90
CA LYS A 19 -4.11 0.90 -9.80
C LYS A 19 -3.04 0.90 -8.70
N THR A 20 -3.47 0.98 -7.45
CA THR A 20 -2.56 0.87 -6.29
C THR A 20 -2.15 -0.58 -6.05
N LEU A 21 -1.05 -0.80 -5.32
CA LEU A 21 -0.54 -2.14 -5.01
C LEU A 21 -1.60 -3.12 -4.45
N PRO A 22 -2.42 -2.76 -3.43
CA PRO A 22 -3.44 -3.67 -2.93
C PRO A 22 -4.46 -4.06 -4.01
N LEU A 23 -4.81 -3.16 -4.93
CA LEU A 23 -5.77 -3.45 -5.99
C LEU A 23 -5.18 -4.31 -7.11
N VAL A 24 -3.95 -4.04 -7.53
CA VAL A 24 -3.27 -4.87 -8.53
C VAL A 24 -3.15 -6.31 -8.04
N TYR A 25 -2.68 -6.48 -6.80
CA TYR A 25 -2.59 -7.79 -6.18
C TYR A 25 -3.97 -8.43 -5.97
N GLY A 26 -4.92 -7.69 -5.39
CA GLY A 26 -6.25 -8.20 -5.12
C GLY A 26 -6.95 -8.70 -6.39
N CYS A 27 -6.89 -7.93 -7.48
CA CYS A 27 -7.46 -8.35 -8.77
C CYS A 27 -6.74 -9.55 -9.39
N SER A 28 -5.44 -9.75 -9.11
CA SER A 28 -4.71 -10.90 -9.63
C SER A 28 -5.07 -12.21 -8.92
N VAL A 29 -5.54 -12.14 -7.67
CA VAL A 29 -5.88 -13.32 -6.86
C VAL A 29 -7.38 -13.53 -6.65
N SER A 30 -8.21 -12.54 -6.97
CA SER A 30 -9.67 -12.60 -6.83
C SER A 30 -10.37 -12.16 -8.12
N PRO A 31 -10.91 -13.12 -8.90
CA PRO A 31 -11.74 -12.80 -10.06
C PRO A 31 -12.96 -11.95 -9.71
N ALA A 32 -13.53 -12.13 -8.52
CA ALA A 32 -14.65 -11.34 -8.01
C ALA A 32 -14.24 -9.87 -7.84
N LEU A 33 -13.07 -9.60 -7.25
CA LEU A 33 -12.53 -8.26 -7.15
C LEU A 33 -12.21 -7.66 -8.52
N ALA A 34 -11.66 -8.44 -9.45
CA ALA A 34 -11.41 -7.96 -10.81
C ALA A 34 -12.69 -7.54 -11.55
N ALA A 35 -13.79 -8.29 -11.36
CA ALA A 35 -15.10 -7.92 -11.89
C ALA A 35 -15.66 -6.65 -11.21
N ALA A 36 -15.60 -6.60 -9.88
CA ALA A 36 -16.04 -5.46 -9.07
C ALA A 36 -15.23 -4.18 -9.37
N TYR A 37 -13.96 -4.31 -9.76
CA TYR A 37 -13.08 -3.16 -9.97
C TYR A 37 -13.23 -2.47 -11.36
N ARG A 38 -14.17 -2.91 -12.20
CA ARG A 38 -14.50 -2.23 -13.47
C ARG A 38 -15.09 -0.82 -13.26
N PRO A 39 -15.07 0.07 -14.26
CA PRO A 39 -15.79 1.35 -14.19
C PRO A 39 -17.25 1.16 -13.76
N LEU A 40 -17.81 2.10 -12.99
CA LEU A 40 -19.22 2.03 -12.57
C LEU A 40 -20.18 1.96 -13.78
N SER A 41 -19.88 2.69 -14.85
CA SER A 41 -20.63 2.63 -16.12
C SER A 41 -20.60 1.27 -16.82
N GLN A 42 -19.72 0.36 -16.38
CA GLN A 42 -19.57 -1.00 -16.87
C GLN A 42 -20.00 -2.04 -15.82
N GLY A 43 -20.80 -1.63 -14.83
CA GLY A 43 -21.30 -2.52 -13.77
C GLY A 43 -20.31 -2.79 -12.65
N GLY A 44 -19.30 -1.94 -12.47
CA GLY A 44 -18.39 -2.00 -11.34
C GLY A 44 -19.09 -1.78 -10.00
N ALA A 45 -18.46 -2.27 -8.93
CA ALA A 45 -18.92 -2.12 -7.56
C ALA A 45 -18.59 -0.74 -6.98
N GLY A 46 -19.29 -0.37 -5.90
CA GLY A 46 -18.98 0.81 -5.09
C GLY A 46 -17.78 0.59 -4.16
N THR A 47 -17.27 1.67 -3.59
CA THR A 47 -16.04 1.66 -2.76
C THR A 47 -16.10 0.70 -1.57
N ALA A 48 -17.23 0.62 -0.87
CA ALA A 48 -17.39 -0.24 0.30
C ALA A 48 -17.26 -1.74 -0.02
N GLU A 49 -17.82 -2.16 -1.16
CA GLU A 49 -17.74 -3.55 -1.62
C GLU A 49 -16.31 -3.89 -2.07
N ILE A 50 -15.64 -2.98 -2.78
CA ILE A 50 -14.24 -3.14 -3.18
C ILE A 50 -13.34 -3.27 -1.95
N ILE A 51 -13.58 -2.49 -0.90
CA ILE A 51 -12.86 -2.59 0.38
C ILE A 51 -13.05 -3.97 1.01
N ALA A 52 -14.27 -4.49 1.06
CA ALA A 52 -14.55 -5.81 1.62
C ALA A 52 -13.85 -6.93 0.83
N LEU A 53 -13.87 -6.84 -0.50
CA LEU A 53 -13.20 -7.80 -1.38
C LEU A 53 -11.67 -7.74 -1.26
N LEU A 54 -11.09 -6.56 -1.04
CA LEU A 54 -9.65 -6.39 -0.77
C LEU A 54 -9.22 -7.04 0.54
N GLU A 55 -10.01 -6.87 1.60
CA GLU A 55 -9.77 -7.53 2.89
C GLU A 55 -9.86 -9.06 2.74
N GLN A 56 -10.88 -9.57 2.06
CA GLN A 56 -11.02 -11.01 1.78
C GLN A 56 -9.87 -11.58 0.94
N ALA A 57 -9.34 -10.80 -0.01
CA ALA A 57 -8.19 -11.19 -0.83
C ALA A 57 -6.85 -11.15 -0.07
N GLY A 58 -6.83 -10.69 1.18
CA GLY A 58 -5.58 -10.51 1.95
C GLY A 58 -4.66 -9.43 1.36
N ALA A 59 -5.21 -8.50 0.57
CA ALA A 59 -4.42 -7.52 -0.18
C ALA A 59 -3.68 -6.54 0.73
N ARG A 60 -4.24 -6.25 1.90
CA ARG A 60 -3.61 -5.43 2.94
C ARG A 60 -2.33 -6.10 3.47
N ALA A 61 -2.44 -7.32 3.98
CA ALA A 61 -1.30 -8.05 4.53
C ALA A 61 -0.18 -8.22 3.49
N TYR A 62 -0.54 -8.48 2.23
CA TYR A 62 0.43 -8.51 1.14
C TYR A 62 1.15 -7.16 0.96
N THR A 63 0.40 -6.07 0.91
CA THR A 63 0.95 -4.70 0.71
C THR A 63 1.86 -4.30 1.86
N GLU A 64 1.45 -4.53 3.12
CA GLU A 64 2.25 -4.26 4.32
C GLU A 64 3.56 -5.07 4.30
N ALA A 65 3.50 -6.35 3.91
CA ALA A 65 4.70 -7.18 3.78
C ALA A 65 5.67 -6.67 2.68
N ARG A 66 5.14 -6.12 1.58
CA ARG A 66 5.96 -5.49 0.52
C ARG A 66 6.58 -4.17 0.97
N GLU A 67 5.81 -3.33 1.67
CA GLU A 67 6.30 -2.08 2.24
C GLU A 67 7.45 -2.32 3.23
N GLN A 68 7.25 -3.23 4.18
CA GLN A 68 8.29 -3.60 5.14
C GLN A 68 9.54 -4.18 4.46
N ALA A 69 9.39 -4.98 3.41
CA ALA A 69 10.52 -5.51 2.66
C ALA A 69 11.31 -4.41 1.95
N ALA A 70 10.63 -3.45 1.33
CA ALA A 70 11.26 -2.30 0.69
C ALA A 70 11.96 -1.39 1.71
N ALA A 71 11.34 -1.16 2.87
CA ALA A 71 11.93 -0.40 3.98
C ALA A 71 13.26 -1.02 4.44
N ARG A 72 13.24 -2.31 4.78
CA ARG A 72 14.45 -3.05 5.20
C ARG A 72 15.56 -3.01 4.14
N ALA A 73 15.19 -3.14 2.87
CA ALA A 73 16.15 -3.05 1.78
C ALA A 73 16.78 -1.66 1.68
N ALA A 74 15.98 -0.59 1.79
CA ALA A 74 16.47 0.78 1.76
C ALA A 74 17.42 1.08 2.94
N GLU A 75 17.09 0.64 4.14
CA GLU A 75 17.95 0.77 5.32
C GLU A 75 19.28 0.03 5.15
N ALA A 76 19.25 -1.19 4.63
CA ALA A 76 20.45 -1.98 4.37
C ALA A 76 21.37 -1.28 3.36
N GLN A 77 20.80 -0.76 2.26
CA GLN A 77 21.57 -0.02 1.26
C GLN A 77 22.16 1.28 1.82
N LEU A 78 21.41 2.01 2.65
CA LEU A 78 21.91 3.22 3.31
C LEU A 78 23.08 2.90 4.26
N ALA A 79 22.98 1.79 5.00
CA ALA A 79 24.05 1.33 5.89
C ALA A 79 25.32 0.98 5.09
N LEU A 80 25.18 0.27 3.96
CA LEU A 80 26.28 -0.09 3.07
C LEU A 80 26.96 1.14 2.45
N ALA A 81 26.19 2.16 2.07
CA ALA A 81 26.71 3.39 1.47
C ALA A 81 27.55 4.24 2.45
N ARG A 82 27.41 4.01 3.77
CA ARG A 82 28.14 4.69 4.85
C ARG A 82 28.25 6.22 4.63
N PRO A 83 27.15 6.95 4.38
CA PRO A 83 27.23 8.36 4.05
C PRO A 83 27.73 9.17 5.25
N ARG A 84 28.64 10.11 4.98
CA ARG A 84 29.37 10.89 6.00
C ARG A 84 29.02 12.37 5.97
N GLY A 85 29.45 13.08 7.02
CA GLY A 85 29.25 14.51 7.15
C GLY A 85 27.78 14.90 7.31
N VAL A 86 27.52 16.19 7.13
CA VAL A 86 26.21 16.81 7.36
C VAL A 86 25.13 16.21 6.46
N ALA A 87 25.44 16.00 5.18
CA ALA A 87 24.52 15.40 4.22
C ALA A 87 24.19 13.94 4.58
N GLY A 88 25.16 13.15 5.05
CA GLY A 88 24.91 11.78 5.47
C GLY A 88 24.00 11.68 6.70
N SER A 89 24.14 12.60 7.64
CA SER A 89 23.23 12.69 8.79
C SER A 89 21.81 13.12 8.37
N ALA A 90 21.70 14.09 7.46
CA ALA A 90 20.40 14.51 6.92
C ALA A 90 19.69 13.37 6.17
N LEU A 91 20.43 12.58 5.38
CA LEU A 91 19.87 11.43 4.66
C LEU A 91 19.35 10.36 5.63
N ARG A 92 20.10 10.03 6.70
CA ARG A 92 19.63 9.10 7.74
C ARG A 92 18.36 9.61 8.44
N ALA A 93 18.31 10.90 8.76
CA ALA A 93 17.13 11.49 9.39
C ALA A 93 15.90 11.43 8.47
N LEU A 94 16.08 11.74 7.19
CA LEU A 94 15.01 11.65 6.19
C LEU A 94 14.52 10.20 6.03
N THR A 95 15.42 9.23 5.93
CA THR A 95 15.04 7.81 5.86
C THR A 95 14.22 7.39 7.07
N ALA A 96 14.65 7.75 8.29
CA ALA A 96 13.88 7.45 9.51
C ALA A 96 12.48 8.11 9.50
N GLN A 97 12.37 9.34 9.00
CA GLN A 97 11.08 10.03 8.88
C GLN A 97 10.13 9.37 7.86
N LEU A 98 10.67 8.92 6.72
CA LEU A 98 9.88 8.25 5.68
C LEU A 98 9.39 6.88 6.13
N LEU A 99 10.21 6.14 6.89
CA LEU A 99 9.86 4.81 7.39
C LEU A 99 9.03 4.84 8.69
N GLY A 100 9.06 5.97 9.42
CA GLY A 100 8.31 6.18 10.67
C GLY A 100 6.84 6.58 10.50
N ARG A 101 6.23 6.37 9.33
CA ARG A 101 4.80 6.66 9.08
C ARG A 101 4.02 5.40 8.70
N ALA A 102 3.85 4.52 9.68
CA ALA A 102 2.74 3.57 9.76
C ALA A 102 2.44 3.28 11.24
N VAL A 103 1.85 4.25 11.93
CA VAL A 103 1.12 4.05 13.19
C VAL A 103 -0.31 4.52 12.97
#